data_AF-A0A8E2JMM4-F1
#
_entry.id   AF-A0A8E2JMM4-F1
#
_cell.length_a   1.000
_cell.length_b   1.000
_cell.length_c   1.000
_cell.angle_alpha   90.00
_cell.angle_beta   90.00
_cell.angle_gamma   90.00
#
_symmetry.space_group_name_H-M   'P 1'
#
loop_
_entity.id
_entity.type
_entity.pdbx_description
1 polymer ?
#
loop_
_entity_poly.entity_id
_entity_poly.type
_entity_poly.pdbx_seq_one_letter_code
_entity_poly.pdbx_strand_id
1 'polypeptide(L)'
;MPPPTLPPHLSHKSSLVLLPPLSITKPIETLRRKHDKQFHRWPPHINLIYPFLSSPSSFANSESPSLSQDIESLKAKEQATSITSKNFSGNVLQLRDDIRSRILSVVKDVQPFSIFLQADPPGIFVHGKRSATRFYNQSSECDSDNRPFTPHLSVGQAVGTHGAEALSEEVQKIVKRFLHDQGDRDPDREGDVEEHKQLPRNEDQEQETARGLPWHVDTVYVIERKGFNDRFKIIGSIKLGKT
;
A
#
# COMPACT_ATOMS: atom_id res chain seq x y z
N MET A 1 -1.37 -16.76 -30.88
CA MET A 1 -2.69 -16.85 -30.18
C MET A 1 -3.02 -15.47 -29.65
N PRO A 2 -4.26 -14.96 -29.81
CA PRO A 2 -4.66 -13.75 -29.11
C PRO A 2 -4.51 -13.96 -27.59
N PRO A 3 -4.15 -12.91 -26.83
CA PRO A 3 -4.12 -13.02 -25.38
C PRO A 3 -5.50 -13.43 -24.86
N PRO A 4 -5.58 -14.27 -23.81
CA PRO A 4 -6.86 -14.68 -23.24
C PRO A 4 -7.67 -13.43 -22.85
N THR A 5 -8.91 -13.39 -23.31
CA THR A 5 -9.84 -12.30 -23.00
C THR A 5 -10.26 -12.38 -21.55
N LEU A 6 -10.16 -11.26 -20.84
CA LEU A 6 -10.61 -11.15 -19.45
C LEU A 6 -12.13 -11.43 -19.36
N PRO A 7 -12.60 -12.23 -18.38
CA PRO A 7 -14.03 -12.44 -18.16
C PRO A 7 -14.82 -11.12 -18.01
N PRO A 8 -16.09 -11.03 -18.49
CA PRO A 8 -16.85 -9.78 -18.52
C PRO A 8 -17.10 -9.14 -17.14
N HIS A 9 -17.13 -9.94 -16.08
CA HIS A 9 -17.32 -9.47 -14.71
C HIS A 9 -16.04 -8.89 -14.10
N LEU A 10 -14.89 -9.00 -14.77
CA LEU A 10 -13.60 -8.48 -14.32
C LEU A 10 -13.14 -7.26 -15.15
N SER A 11 -12.27 -6.43 -14.57
CA SER A 11 -11.76 -5.21 -15.18
C SER A 11 -10.39 -4.81 -14.65
N HIS A 12 -9.50 -4.40 -15.55
CA HIS A 12 -8.22 -3.75 -15.22
C HIS A 12 -8.37 -2.32 -14.65
N LYS A 13 -9.62 -1.88 -14.43
CA LYS A 13 -9.95 -0.57 -13.87
C LYS A 13 -10.28 -0.62 -12.38
N SER A 14 -10.22 -1.79 -11.75
CA SER A 14 -10.43 -1.95 -10.31
C SER A 14 -9.44 -2.94 -9.71
N SER A 15 -9.19 -2.82 -8.41
CA SER A 15 -8.33 -3.73 -7.65
C SER A 15 -8.72 -3.76 -6.17
N LEU A 16 -8.54 -4.91 -5.52
CA LEU A 16 -8.50 -5.03 -4.06
C LEU A 16 -7.04 -4.94 -3.61
N VAL A 17 -6.73 -4.01 -2.71
CA VAL A 17 -5.34 -3.64 -2.39
C VAL A 17 -5.10 -3.40 -0.90
N LEU A 18 -3.82 -3.44 -0.52
CA LEU A 18 -3.29 -2.80 0.69
C LEU A 18 -2.65 -1.46 0.32
N LEU A 19 -2.84 -0.42 1.13
CA LEU A 19 -2.23 0.91 0.95
C LEU A 19 -1.33 1.27 2.13
N PRO A 20 -0.07 1.70 1.90
CA PRO A 20 0.86 2.02 2.99
C PRO A 20 0.35 3.23 3.80
N PRO A 21 0.60 3.25 5.12
CA PRO A 21 0.25 4.38 5.95
C PRO A 21 1.13 5.58 5.61
N LEU A 22 0.60 6.79 5.86
CA LEU A 22 1.32 8.05 5.60
C LEU A 22 2.70 8.10 6.25
N SER A 23 2.87 7.44 7.40
CA SER A 23 4.14 7.35 8.13
C SER A 23 5.27 6.74 7.30
N ILE A 24 5.00 5.99 6.24
CA ILE A 24 6.03 5.41 5.36
C ILE A 24 5.84 5.74 3.88
N THR A 25 4.79 6.50 3.52
CA THR A 25 4.49 6.83 2.12
C THR A 25 5.55 7.72 1.47
N LYS A 26 6.17 8.65 2.23
CA LYS A 26 7.14 9.61 1.68
C LYS A 26 8.34 8.95 0.96
N PRO A 27 9.10 8.03 1.58
CA PRO A 27 10.21 7.37 0.89
C PRO A 27 9.74 6.54 -0.33
N ILE A 28 8.58 5.89 -0.23
CA ILE A 28 8.00 5.10 -1.32
C ILE A 28 7.67 5.98 -2.54
N GLU A 29 6.92 7.07 -2.33
CA GLU A 29 6.52 7.98 -3.41
C GLU A 29 7.71 8.75 -4.00
N THR A 30 8.77 8.98 -3.21
CA THR A 30 10.02 9.57 -3.70
C THR A 30 10.65 8.70 -4.78
N LEU A 31 10.71 7.38 -4.54
CA LEU A 31 11.21 6.41 -5.51
C LEU A 31 10.28 6.30 -6.72
N ARG A 32 8.97 6.10 -6.48
CA ARG A 32 7.98 5.92 -7.54
C ARG A 32 7.91 7.10 -8.50
N ARG A 33 8.03 8.33 -7.99
CA ARG A 33 8.05 9.54 -8.83
C ARG A 33 9.16 9.51 -9.88
N LYS A 34 10.32 8.94 -9.54
CA LYS A 34 11.49 8.88 -10.41
C LYS A 34 11.46 7.66 -11.32
N HIS A 35 10.99 6.52 -10.81
CA HIS A 35 11.23 5.21 -11.43
C HIS A 35 9.98 4.44 -11.85
N ASP A 36 8.79 4.84 -11.43
CA ASP A 36 7.55 4.14 -11.74
C ASP A 36 6.75 4.87 -12.83
N LYS A 37 6.69 4.28 -14.03
CA LYS A 37 5.91 4.83 -15.15
C LYS A 37 4.42 4.95 -14.83
N GLN A 38 3.94 4.20 -13.85
CA GLN A 38 2.55 4.17 -13.42
C GLN A 38 2.24 5.13 -12.25
N PHE A 39 3.22 5.92 -11.79
CA PHE A 39 3.12 6.82 -10.64
C PHE A 39 1.85 7.69 -10.65
N HIS A 40 1.55 8.36 -11.76
CA HIS A 40 0.40 9.28 -11.86
C HIS A 40 -0.96 8.56 -11.85
N ARG A 41 -0.97 7.27 -12.19
CA ARG A 41 -2.18 6.46 -12.32
C ARG A 41 -2.50 5.68 -11.06
N TRP A 42 -1.49 5.07 -10.46
CA TRP A 42 -1.65 4.16 -9.33
C TRP A 42 -1.13 4.79 -8.04
N PRO A 43 -1.90 4.75 -6.93
CA PRO A 43 -1.33 5.00 -5.61
C PRO A 43 -0.29 3.92 -5.27
N PRO A 44 0.56 4.12 -4.26
CA PRO A 44 1.46 3.07 -3.79
C PRO A 44 0.58 1.99 -3.16
N HIS A 45 0.74 0.73 -3.60
CA HIS A 45 -0.18 -0.33 -3.21
C HIS A 45 0.48 -1.70 -3.30
N ILE A 46 -0.14 -2.69 -2.64
CA ILE A 46 0.07 -4.12 -2.87
C ILE A 46 -1.25 -4.68 -3.39
N ASN A 47 -1.24 -5.32 -4.56
CA ASN A 47 -2.44 -5.99 -5.08
C ASN A 47 -2.73 -7.26 -4.28
N LEU A 48 -3.98 -7.42 -3.85
CA LEU A 48 -4.52 -8.67 -3.30
C LEU A 48 -5.30 -9.42 -4.39
N ILE A 49 -6.11 -8.70 -5.18
CA ILE A 49 -6.87 -9.25 -6.31
C ILE A 49 -6.82 -8.25 -7.47
N TYR A 50 -6.20 -8.66 -8.58
CA TYR A 50 -6.14 -7.90 -9.82
C TYR A 50 -6.06 -8.84 -11.03
N PRO A 51 -6.88 -8.64 -12.08
CA PRO A 51 -8.01 -7.69 -12.18
C PRO A 51 -9.12 -7.97 -11.16
N PHE A 52 -9.94 -6.97 -10.85
CA PHE A 52 -11.07 -7.10 -9.93
C PHE A 52 -12.40 -6.83 -10.64
N LEU A 53 -13.51 -6.65 -9.92
CA LEU A 53 -14.86 -6.56 -10.48
C LEU A 53 -15.03 -5.36 -11.44
N SER A 54 -15.78 -5.55 -12.53
CA SER A 54 -15.99 -4.54 -13.57
C SER A 54 -16.90 -3.38 -13.16
N SER A 55 -17.77 -3.58 -12.16
CA SER A 55 -18.67 -2.55 -11.62
C SER A 55 -18.71 -2.60 -10.08
N PRO A 56 -17.62 -2.23 -9.40
CA PRO A 56 -17.54 -2.34 -7.94
C PRO A 56 -18.19 -1.17 -7.20
N SER A 57 -18.44 -0.05 -7.89
CA SER A 57 -19.03 1.15 -7.31
C SER A 57 -20.47 1.40 -7.76
N SER A 58 -21.21 2.09 -6.89
CA SER A 58 -22.48 2.76 -7.19
C SER A 58 -22.40 4.22 -6.76
N PHE A 59 -23.25 5.06 -7.33
CA PHE A 59 -23.44 6.42 -6.82
C PHE A 59 -24.22 6.35 -5.52
N ALA A 60 -23.69 6.98 -4.47
CA ALA A 60 -24.46 7.14 -3.24
C ALA A 60 -25.34 8.37 -3.31
N ASN A 61 -26.59 8.22 -2.90
CA ASN A 61 -27.45 9.34 -2.55
C ASN A 61 -26.91 9.93 -1.23
N SER A 62 -26.94 11.26 -1.10
CA SER A 62 -26.18 12.07 -0.14
C SER A 62 -26.51 11.91 1.36
N GLU A 63 -27.00 10.75 1.81
CA GLU A 63 -27.57 10.57 3.16
C GLU A 63 -26.91 9.45 4.01
N SER A 64 -25.76 8.89 3.61
CA SER A 64 -25.07 7.87 4.43
C SER A 64 -24.07 8.49 5.44
N PRO A 65 -24.30 8.43 6.77
CA PRO A 65 -23.48 9.12 7.78
C PRO A 65 -22.09 8.50 8.02
N SER A 66 -21.88 7.23 7.69
CA SER A 66 -20.61 6.54 8.03
C SER A 66 -19.42 6.95 7.16
N LEU A 67 -19.66 7.66 6.06
CA LEU A 67 -18.63 8.00 5.07
C LEU A 67 -17.94 9.34 5.36
N SER A 68 -18.61 10.24 6.08
CA SER A 68 -18.10 11.58 6.36
C SER A 68 -16.80 11.52 7.14
N GLN A 69 -16.70 10.65 8.16
CA GLN A 69 -15.52 10.55 9.02
C GLN A 69 -14.31 9.90 8.32
N ASP A 70 -14.54 8.88 7.48
CA ASP A 70 -13.45 8.17 6.78
C ASP A 70 -12.90 8.98 5.60
N ILE A 71 -13.77 9.64 4.83
CA ILE A 71 -13.35 10.52 3.73
C ILE A 71 -12.73 11.81 4.26
N GLU A 72 -13.24 12.39 5.34
CA GLU A 72 -12.64 13.58 5.95
C GLU A 72 -11.26 13.26 6.55
N SER A 73 -11.11 12.09 7.17
CA SER A 73 -9.82 11.56 7.61
C SER A 73 -8.86 11.27 6.46
N LEU A 74 -9.34 10.99 5.23
CA LEU A 74 -8.49 10.81 4.03
C LEU A 74 -8.25 12.13 3.27
N LYS A 75 -9.19 13.08 3.28
CA LYS A 75 -9.05 14.42 2.70
C LYS A 75 -8.09 15.29 3.51
N ALA A 76 -8.08 15.16 4.84
CA ALA A 76 -7.03 15.74 5.69
C ALA A 76 -5.64 15.15 5.37
N LYS A 77 -5.58 13.93 4.80
CA LYS A 77 -4.36 13.23 4.39
C LYS A 77 -3.86 13.57 2.97
N GLU A 78 -4.66 14.24 2.13
CA GLU A 78 -4.28 14.65 0.75
C GLU A 78 -3.91 16.16 0.62
N GLN A 79 -4.01 16.96 1.68
CA GLN A 79 -3.82 18.43 1.65
C GLN A 79 -2.37 18.93 1.50
N ALA A 80 -1.41 18.12 1.08
CA ALA A 80 -0.03 18.57 0.82
C ALA A 80 0.27 18.93 -0.65
N THR A 81 -0.70 18.84 -1.57
CA THR A 81 -0.51 19.29 -2.97
C THR A 81 -1.72 20.07 -3.50
N SER A 82 -1.76 21.35 -3.12
CA SER A 82 -2.27 22.54 -3.83
C SER A 82 -3.57 22.49 -4.68
N ILE A 83 -4.48 23.40 -4.28
CA ILE A 83 -5.44 24.23 -5.04
C ILE A 83 -6.89 23.72 -5.25
N THR A 84 -7.80 24.49 -4.65
CA THR A 84 -9.25 24.63 -4.88
C THR A 84 -10.19 23.75 -4.06
N SER A 85 -10.52 24.25 -2.86
CA SER A 85 -11.85 24.07 -2.26
C SER A 85 -12.91 24.67 -3.19
N LYS A 86 -13.47 23.85 -4.08
CA LYS A 86 -14.79 24.08 -4.66
C LYS A 86 -15.72 23.03 -4.08
N ASN A 87 -16.81 23.50 -3.49
CA ASN A 87 -17.94 22.71 -3.02
C ASN A 87 -18.41 21.77 -4.14
N PHE A 88 -17.96 20.51 -4.11
CA PHE A 88 -18.49 19.47 -4.98
C PHE A 88 -19.65 18.79 -4.25
N SER A 89 -20.87 19.24 -4.52
CA SER A 89 -22.10 18.43 -4.42
C SER A 89 -22.12 17.38 -5.54
N GLY A 90 -21.04 16.61 -5.66
CA GLY A 90 -20.88 15.58 -6.67
C GLY A 90 -21.09 14.20 -6.05
N ASN A 91 -21.92 13.37 -6.69
CA ASN A 91 -22.16 11.98 -6.30
C ASN A 91 -20.81 11.27 -6.05
N VAL A 92 -20.54 10.92 -4.79
CA VAL A 92 -19.33 10.18 -4.43
C VAL A 92 -19.54 8.72 -4.80
N LEU A 93 -18.61 8.15 -5.55
CA LEU A 93 -18.59 6.72 -5.85
C LEU A 93 -18.34 5.96 -4.56
N GLN A 94 -19.23 5.02 -4.23
CA GLN A 94 -19.09 4.15 -3.08
C GLN A 94 -19.05 2.69 -3.52
N LEU A 95 -18.27 1.88 -2.80
CA LEU A 95 -18.27 0.43 -2.91
C LEU A 95 -19.68 -0.09 -2.65
N ARG A 96 -20.20 -0.90 -3.58
CA ARG A 96 -21.54 -1.48 -3.43
C ARG A 96 -21.62 -2.38 -2.19
N ASP A 97 -22.77 -2.37 -1.53
CA ASP A 97 -22.97 -3.10 -0.28
C ASP A 97 -22.84 -4.61 -0.44
N ASP A 98 -23.31 -5.18 -1.56
CA ASP A 98 -23.15 -6.61 -1.84
C ASP A 98 -21.68 -7.04 -1.91
N ILE A 99 -20.84 -6.21 -2.52
CA ILE A 99 -19.39 -6.44 -2.61
C ILE A 99 -18.72 -6.21 -1.26
N ARG A 100 -19.12 -5.14 -0.54
CA ARG A 100 -18.65 -4.87 0.82
C ARG A 100 -18.92 -6.05 1.75
N SER A 101 -20.15 -6.57 1.76
CA SER A 101 -20.54 -7.73 2.58
C SER A 101 -19.75 -8.97 2.22
N ARG A 102 -19.51 -9.23 0.92
CA ARG A 102 -18.66 -10.35 0.48
C ARG A 102 -17.23 -10.22 1.00
N ILE A 103 -16.58 -9.07 0.82
CA ILE A 103 -15.22 -8.86 1.33
C ILE A 103 -15.19 -8.98 2.85
N LEU A 104 -16.13 -8.35 3.56
CA LEU A 104 -16.25 -8.44 5.01
C LEU A 104 -16.38 -9.89 5.49
N SER A 105 -17.18 -10.71 4.80
CA SER A 105 -17.35 -12.13 5.16
C SER A 105 -16.05 -12.94 5.11
N VAL A 106 -15.09 -12.52 4.27
CA VAL A 106 -13.78 -13.15 4.11
C VAL A 106 -12.77 -12.59 5.11
N VAL A 107 -12.80 -11.27 5.39
CA VAL A 107 -11.77 -10.62 6.19
C VAL A 107 -12.10 -10.49 7.69
N LYS A 108 -13.34 -10.71 8.11
CA LYS A 108 -13.79 -10.58 9.51
C LYS A 108 -12.99 -11.40 10.52
N ASP A 109 -12.42 -12.53 10.10
CA ASP A 109 -11.63 -13.42 10.95
C ASP A 109 -10.12 -13.25 10.75
N VAL A 110 -9.71 -12.38 9.82
CA VAL A 110 -8.29 -12.05 9.57
C VAL A 110 -7.87 -10.98 10.57
N GLN A 111 -6.98 -11.32 11.50
CA GLN A 111 -6.45 -10.34 12.44
C GLN A 111 -5.54 -9.31 11.74
N PRO A 112 -5.52 -8.05 12.19
CA PRO A 112 -4.50 -7.08 11.78
C PRO A 112 -3.08 -7.64 11.98
N PHE A 113 -2.17 -7.33 11.08
CA PHE A 113 -0.82 -7.87 11.07
C PHE A 113 0.20 -6.82 10.64
N SER A 114 1.47 -7.06 10.97
CA SER A 114 2.56 -6.17 10.56
C SER A 114 3.40 -6.79 9.45
N ILE A 115 3.79 -5.96 8.49
CA ILE A 115 4.75 -6.29 7.44
C ILE A 115 5.93 -5.31 7.47
N PHE A 116 7.07 -5.77 7.00
CA PHE A 116 8.27 -4.94 6.80
C PHE A 116 8.59 -4.90 5.32
N LEU A 117 8.60 -3.70 4.74
CA LEU A 117 9.03 -3.51 3.35
C LEU A 117 10.55 -3.44 3.32
N GLN A 118 11.20 -4.47 2.78
CA GLN A 118 12.64 -4.52 2.61
C GLN A 118 13.03 -4.30 1.15
N ALA A 119 14.22 -3.74 0.96
CA ALA A 119 14.79 -3.50 -0.35
C ALA A 119 15.49 -4.75 -0.92
N ASP A 120 15.92 -5.67 -0.05
CA ASP A 120 16.77 -6.80 -0.40
C ASP A 120 16.25 -8.13 0.20
N PRO A 121 16.05 -9.17 -0.62
CA PRO A 121 16.03 -9.13 -2.08
C PRO A 121 14.76 -8.44 -2.61
N PRO A 122 14.80 -7.87 -3.83
CA PRO A 122 13.65 -7.20 -4.43
C PRO A 122 12.42 -8.11 -4.41
N GLY A 123 11.36 -7.67 -3.72
CA GLY A 123 10.09 -8.40 -3.66
C GLY A 123 9.93 -9.38 -2.48
N ILE A 124 10.84 -9.43 -1.51
CA ILE A 124 10.63 -10.23 -0.30
C ILE A 124 9.99 -9.40 0.82
N PHE A 125 8.86 -9.91 1.30
CA PHE A 125 8.20 -9.50 2.53
C PHE A 125 8.72 -10.38 3.66
N VAL A 126 9.33 -9.78 4.67
CA VAL A 126 9.57 -10.51 5.92
C VAL A 126 8.29 -10.45 6.74
N HIS A 127 7.56 -11.57 6.73
CA HIS A 127 6.41 -11.80 7.61
C HIS A 127 6.91 -12.39 8.93
N GLY A 128 6.41 -11.90 10.07
CA GLY A 128 6.72 -12.50 11.36
C GLY A 128 6.21 -13.94 11.46
N LYS A 129 6.79 -14.78 12.33
CA LYS A 129 6.35 -16.18 12.59
C LYS A 129 4.87 -16.30 13.04
N ARG A 130 4.23 -15.18 13.42
CA ARG A 130 2.81 -15.09 13.79
C ARG A 130 1.92 -14.52 12.67
N SER A 131 2.51 -13.99 11.60
CA SER A 131 1.81 -13.39 10.47
C SER A 131 1.46 -14.48 9.45
N ALA A 132 0.47 -15.31 9.77
CA ALA A 132 -0.09 -16.23 8.79
C ALA A 132 -0.99 -15.44 7.83
N THR A 133 -0.44 -14.92 6.73
CA THR A 133 -1.27 -14.47 5.60
C THR A 133 -1.85 -15.71 4.92
N ARG A 134 -2.90 -16.29 5.52
CA ARG A 134 -3.69 -17.32 4.86
C ARG A 134 -4.54 -16.62 3.81
N PHE A 135 -4.11 -16.70 2.55
CA PHE A 135 -5.03 -16.47 1.45
C PHE A 135 -6.05 -17.60 1.46
N TYR A 136 -7.27 -17.27 1.90
CA TYR A 136 -8.37 -18.21 1.87
C TYR A 136 -8.66 -18.58 0.43
N ASN A 137 -8.90 -19.86 0.22
CA ASN A 137 -9.15 -20.49 -1.06
C ASN A 137 -10.17 -19.70 -1.89
N GLN A 138 -9.66 -19.09 -2.97
CA GLN A 138 -10.30 -18.89 -4.28
C GLN A 138 -11.82 -18.66 -4.28
N SER A 139 -12.26 -17.42 -4.49
CA SER A 139 -13.51 -17.22 -5.22
C SER A 139 -13.25 -17.62 -6.68
N SER A 140 -13.94 -18.65 -7.18
CA SER A 140 -13.82 -19.15 -8.56
C SER A 140 -14.00 -18.08 -9.65
N GLU A 141 -14.57 -16.94 -9.28
CA GLU A 141 -14.76 -15.77 -10.14
C GLU A 141 -13.44 -15.05 -10.53
N CYS A 142 -12.34 -15.19 -9.77
CA CYS A 142 -11.08 -14.44 -9.98
C CYS A 142 -9.84 -15.33 -10.19
N ASP A 143 -10.01 -16.64 -10.27
CA ASP A 143 -8.93 -17.64 -10.19
C ASP A 143 -8.31 -17.97 -11.56
N SER A 144 -8.13 -16.96 -12.41
CA SER A 144 -7.56 -17.17 -13.76
C SER A 144 -6.03 -17.28 -13.78
N ASP A 145 -5.37 -16.90 -12.69
CA ASP A 145 -3.91 -16.85 -12.56
C ASP A 145 -3.42 -17.85 -11.52
N ASN A 146 -2.84 -18.95 -11.99
CA ASN A 146 -2.35 -20.05 -11.15
C ASN A 146 -0.92 -19.85 -10.64
N ARG A 147 -0.30 -18.69 -10.90
CA ARG A 147 1.06 -18.41 -10.41
C ARG A 147 1.05 -18.27 -8.88
N PRO A 148 2.13 -18.67 -8.18
CA PRO A 148 2.28 -18.40 -6.77
C PRO A 148 2.10 -16.91 -6.48
N PHE A 149 1.22 -16.58 -5.54
CA PHE A 149 1.00 -15.21 -5.15
C PHE A 149 2.24 -14.66 -4.44
N THR A 150 2.90 -13.68 -5.06
CA THR A 150 3.98 -12.90 -4.45
C THR A 150 3.46 -11.47 -4.24
N PRO A 151 3.02 -11.12 -3.01
CA PRO A 151 2.67 -9.73 -2.73
C PRO A 151 3.89 -8.88 -3.02
N HIS A 152 3.71 -7.68 -3.60
CA HIS A 152 4.79 -6.73 -3.86
C HIS A 152 4.26 -5.32 -3.97
N LEU A 153 5.08 -4.36 -3.53
CA LEU A 153 4.86 -2.93 -3.74
C LEU A 153 5.88 -2.46 -4.78
N SER A 154 5.40 -2.07 -5.96
CA SER A 154 6.29 -1.56 -7.01
C SER A 154 6.74 -0.13 -6.67
N VAL A 155 8.06 0.06 -6.56
CA VAL A 155 8.69 1.38 -6.38
C VAL A 155 9.27 1.93 -7.67
N GLY A 156 9.31 1.13 -8.74
CA GLY A 156 9.88 1.51 -10.02
C GLY A 156 10.12 0.31 -10.94
N GLN A 157 10.54 0.60 -12.17
CA GLN A 157 11.01 -0.39 -13.13
C GLN A 157 12.40 0.00 -13.63
N ALA A 158 13.30 -0.97 -13.74
CA ALA A 158 14.65 -0.77 -14.26
C ALA A 158 14.90 -1.65 -15.49
N VAL A 159 15.85 -1.25 -16.33
CA VAL A 159 16.26 -2.01 -17.52
C VAL A 159 17.59 -2.69 -17.25
N GLY A 160 17.63 -4.01 -17.44
CA GLY A 160 18.82 -4.82 -17.21
C GLY A 160 19.19 -4.99 -15.73
N THR A 161 20.17 -5.85 -15.48
CA THR A 161 20.65 -6.19 -14.13
C THR A 161 21.27 -4.97 -13.44
N HIS A 162 22.15 -4.25 -14.15
CA HIS A 162 22.82 -3.06 -13.61
C HIS A 162 21.82 -1.95 -13.19
N GLY A 163 20.77 -1.75 -13.98
CA GLY A 163 19.71 -0.79 -13.61
C GLY A 163 18.93 -1.25 -12.38
N ALA A 164 18.69 -2.55 -12.23
CA ALA A 164 18.01 -3.11 -11.06
C ALA A 164 18.85 -3.00 -9.80
N GLU A 165 20.16 -3.25 -9.89
CA GLU A 165 21.13 -3.04 -8.80
C GLU A 165 21.18 -1.58 -8.37
N ALA A 166 21.33 -0.65 -9.31
CA ALA A 166 21.34 0.79 -9.02
C ALA A 166 20.01 1.27 -8.38
N LEU A 167 18.87 0.74 -8.83
CA LEU A 167 17.58 1.01 -8.20
C LEU A 167 17.54 0.45 -6.77
N SER A 168 18.03 -0.77 -6.55
CA SER A 168 18.10 -1.38 -5.21
C SER A 168 18.94 -0.55 -4.24
N GLU A 169 20.13 -0.11 -4.66
CA GLU A 169 21.01 0.76 -3.86
C GLU A 169 20.32 2.10 -3.52
N GLU A 170 19.60 2.70 -4.49
CA GLU A 170 18.85 3.93 -4.25
C GLU A 170 17.70 3.73 -3.26
N VAL A 171 16.98 2.60 -3.35
CA VAL A 171 15.94 2.23 -2.39
C VAL A 171 16.53 2.12 -0.98
N GLN A 172 17.62 1.36 -0.82
CA GLN A 172 18.29 1.19 0.46
C GLN A 172 18.74 2.53 1.05
N LYS A 173 19.35 3.39 0.23
CA LYS A 173 19.82 4.73 0.65
C LYS A 173 18.67 5.62 1.12
N ILE A 174 17.55 5.65 0.38
CA ILE A 174 16.39 6.49 0.73
C ILE A 174 15.71 5.98 2.00
N VAL A 175 15.52 4.66 2.13
CA VAL A 175 14.90 4.06 3.32
C VAL A 175 15.78 4.28 4.56
N LYS A 176 17.09 4.04 4.45
CA LYS A 176 18.04 4.25 5.56
C LYS A 176 18.02 5.69 6.05
N ARG A 177 18.06 6.67 5.13
CA ARG A 177 17.96 8.10 5.47
C ARG A 177 16.63 8.41 6.16
N PHE A 178 15.52 7.93 5.61
CA PHE A 178 14.20 8.17 6.17
C PHE A 178 14.08 7.66 7.61
N LEU A 179 14.62 6.47 7.90
CA LEU A 179 14.58 5.90 9.24
C LEU A 179 15.49 6.64 10.23
N HIS A 180 16.65 7.13 9.78
CA HIS A 180 17.51 8.00 10.59
C HIS A 180 16.78 9.29 10.99
N ASP A 181 16.15 9.97 10.02
CA ASP A 181 15.40 11.22 10.24
C ASP A 181 14.17 11.03 11.16
N GLN A 182 13.68 9.80 11.35
CA GLN A 182 12.61 9.49 12.30
C GLN A 182 13.15 9.23 13.71
N GLY A 183 14.34 8.64 13.83
CA GLY A 183 14.99 8.36 15.12
C GLY A 183 15.57 9.60 15.81
N ASP A 184 15.92 10.64 15.06
CA ASP A 184 16.40 11.93 15.61
C ASP A 184 15.26 12.85 16.07
N ARG A 185 14.00 12.51 15.77
CA ARG A 185 12.80 13.27 16.19
C ARG A 185 12.16 12.72 17.47
N ASP A 186 12.92 11.97 18.26
CA ASP A 186 12.49 11.53 19.59
C ASP A 186 12.78 12.66 20.60
N PRO A 187 11.75 13.37 21.12
CA PRO A 187 11.93 14.49 22.03
C PRO A 187 12.46 14.09 23.41
N ASP A 188 12.47 12.79 23.74
CA ASP A 188 13.00 12.27 25.00
C ASP A 188 14.53 12.08 24.98
N ARG A 189 15.21 12.50 23.91
CA ARG A 189 16.68 12.45 23.76
C ARG A 189 17.40 13.76 24.11
N GLU A 190 16.76 14.66 24.85
CA GLU A 190 17.45 15.80 25.49
C GLU A 190 17.75 15.48 26.96
N GLY A 191 18.98 15.00 27.21
CA GLY A 191 19.51 14.83 28.55
C GLY A 191 20.55 13.72 28.61
N ASP A 192 21.77 14.03 28.16
CA ASP A 192 23.04 13.67 28.83
C ASP A 192 24.20 13.87 27.84
N VAL A 193 24.86 15.02 27.97
CA VAL A 193 26.19 15.23 27.40
C VAL A 193 27.18 14.59 28.38
N GLU A 194 27.38 13.27 28.25
CA GLU A 194 28.50 12.57 28.89
C GLU A 194 29.51 12.18 27.81
N GLU A 195 30.72 12.71 27.97
CA GLU A 195 31.90 12.54 27.14
C GLU A 195 32.39 11.08 27.20
N HIS A 196 31.78 10.20 26.39
CA HIS A 196 32.18 8.80 26.34
C HIS A 196 33.33 8.53 25.36
N LYS A 197 34.48 8.18 25.96
CA LYS A 197 35.67 7.56 25.37
C LYS A 197 35.34 6.54 24.27
N GLN A 198 36.09 6.63 23.18
CA GLN A 198 36.17 5.64 22.10
C GLN A 198 36.51 4.25 22.64
N LEU A 199 35.50 3.38 22.71
CA LEU A 199 35.64 1.94 22.84
C LEU A 199 35.63 1.31 21.42
N PRO A 200 36.31 0.17 21.20
CA PRO A 200 36.51 -0.38 19.87
C PRO A 200 35.17 -0.79 19.27
N ARG A 201 34.96 -0.39 18.01
CA ARG A 201 33.79 -0.72 17.20
C ARG A 201 33.80 -2.22 16.92
N ASN A 202 32.99 -2.99 17.66
CA ASN A 202 32.74 -4.40 17.36
C ASN A 202 32.06 -4.51 15.98
N GLU A 203 32.69 -5.23 15.05
CA GLU A 203 32.18 -5.51 13.71
C GLU A 203 30.86 -6.32 13.73
N ASP A 204 30.47 -6.86 14.88
CA ASP A 204 29.23 -7.62 15.08
C ASP A 204 27.96 -6.75 15.28
N GLN A 205 28.06 -5.42 15.33
CA GLN A 205 26.89 -4.52 15.42
C GLN A 205 26.33 -4.07 14.05
N GLU A 206 26.93 -4.50 12.93
CA GLU A 206 26.45 -4.13 11.58
C GLU A 206 25.17 -4.88 11.14
N GLN A 207 24.75 -5.92 11.87
CA GLN A 207 23.56 -6.72 11.55
C GLN A 207 22.22 -6.06 11.88
N GLU A 208 22.18 -4.95 12.62
CA GLU A 208 20.91 -4.32 13.04
C GLU A 208 20.32 -3.30 12.03
N THR A 209 20.99 -3.08 10.90
CA THR A 209 20.69 -1.95 9.99
C THR A 209 19.77 -2.26 8.81
N ALA A 210 19.28 -3.49 8.67
CA ALA A 210 18.27 -3.84 7.66
C ALA A 210 16.83 -3.63 8.15
N ARG A 211 16.56 -2.54 8.89
CA ARG A 211 15.20 -2.20 9.30
C ARG A 211 14.41 -1.79 8.06
N GLY A 212 13.55 -2.68 7.55
CA GLY A 212 12.59 -2.34 6.50
C GLY A 212 11.57 -1.31 6.99
N LEU A 213 10.78 -0.72 6.08
CA LEU A 213 9.71 0.21 6.49
C LEU A 213 8.59 -0.58 7.20
N PRO A 214 8.31 -0.31 8.49
CA PRO A 214 7.27 -1.02 9.22
C PRO A 214 5.88 -0.55 8.78
N TRP A 215 4.99 -1.49 8.54
CA TRP A 215 3.62 -1.22 8.13
C TRP A 215 2.67 -2.13 8.91
N HIS A 216 1.84 -1.53 9.77
CA HIS A 216 0.70 -2.20 10.39
C HIS A 216 -0.52 -2.20 9.45
N VAL A 217 -0.94 -3.39 9.04
CA VAL A 217 -2.05 -3.63 8.12
C VAL A 217 -3.30 -3.98 8.93
N ASP A 218 -4.28 -3.09 8.92
CA ASP A 218 -5.57 -3.26 9.58
C ASP A 218 -6.77 -3.01 8.65
N THR A 219 -6.51 -2.69 7.37
CA THR A 219 -7.53 -2.26 6.42
C THR A 219 -7.19 -2.75 5.02
N VAL A 220 -8.19 -3.28 4.31
CA VAL A 220 -8.14 -3.53 2.86
C VAL A 220 -8.95 -2.46 2.13
N TYR A 221 -8.53 -2.11 0.92
CA TYR A 221 -9.14 -1.04 0.13
C TYR A 221 -9.57 -1.55 -1.24
N VAL A 222 -10.70 -1.05 -1.73
CA VAL A 222 -11.08 -1.20 -3.15
C VAL A 222 -10.80 0.11 -3.85
N ILE A 223 -10.01 0.03 -4.93
CA ILE A 223 -9.71 1.17 -5.79
C ILE A 223 -10.32 1.00 -7.17
N GLU A 224 -10.77 2.11 -7.78
CA GLU A 224 -11.39 2.13 -9.11
C GLU A 224 -10.97 3.38 -9.90
N ARG A 225 -10.90 3.26 -11.23
CA ARG A 225 -10.80 4.38 -12.18
C ARG A 225 -11.85 4.27 -13.28
N LYS A 226 -12.25 5.39 -13.91
CA LYS A 226 -13.27 5.39 -14.98
C LYS A 226 -12.66 5.26 -16.38
N GLY A 227 -11.78 6.19 -16.72
CA GLY A 227 -11.04 6.24 -17.98
C GLY A 227 -9.77 5.40 -18.00
N PHE A 228 -9.20 5.20 -19.19
CA PHE A 228 -7.91 4.50 -19.31
C PHE A 228 -6.81 5.24 -18.54
N ASN A 229 -6.70 6.55 -18.74
CA ASN A 229 -5.64 7.38 -18.16
C ASN A 229 -5.95 7.96 -16.77
N ASP A 230 -7.14 7.68 -16.24
CA ASP A 230 -7.57 8.23 -14.96
C ASP A 230 -6.79 7.60 -13.80
N ARG A 231 -6.54 8.41 -12.77
CA ARG A 231 -5.98 7.94 -11.51
C ARG A 231 -6.99 7.06 -10.78
N PHE A 232 -6.51 5.97 -10.20
CA PHE A 232 -7.30 5.14 -9.29
C PHE A 232 -7.68 5.95 -8.05
N LYS A 233 -8.94 5.82 -7.63
CA LYS A 233 -9.49 6.41 -6.42
C LYS A 233 -9.98 5.31 -5.48
N ILE A 234 -9.87 5.55 -4.19
CA ILE A 234 -10.47 4.67 -3.18
C ILE A 234 -11.99 4.83 -3.28
N ILE A 235 -12.70 3.71 -3.44
CA ILE A 235 -14.16 3.65 -3.44
C ILE A 235 -14.71 2.90 -2.22
N GLY A 236 -13.87 2.18 -1.49
CA GLY A 236 -14.24 1.54 -0.23
C GLY A 236 -13.05 1.07 0.58
N SER A 237 -13.26 0.93 1.89
CA SER A 237 -12.31 0.42 2.87
C SER A 237 -13.02 -0.51 3.83
N ILE A 238 -12.36 -1.60 4.23
CA ILE A 238 -12.89 -2.60 5.15
C ILE A 238 -11.80 -2.95 6.16
N LYS A 239 -12.12 -2.79 7.45
CA LYS A 239 -11.20 -3.15 8.54
C LYS A 239 -11.05 -4.67 8.64
N LEU A 240 -9.83 -5.09 8.97
CA LEU A 240 -9.51 -6.44 9.36
C LEU A 240 -9.91 -6.67 10.82
N GLY A 241 -10.20 -7.92 11.16
CA GLY A 241 -10.58 -8.35 12.50
C GLY A 241 -12.08 -8.30 12.75
N LYS A 242 -12.47 -8.70 13.95
CA LYS A 242 -13.87 -8.75 14.35
C LYS A 242 -14.35 -7.32 14.63
N THR A 243 -15.24 -6.82 13.78
CA THR A 243 -16.17 -5.72 14.10
C THR A 243 -17.17 -6.15 15.16
#